data_AF-A0A4P5X3A7-F1
#
_entry.id   AF-A0A4P5X3A7-F1
#
_cell.length_a   1.000
_cell.length_b   1.000
_cell.length_c   1.000
_cell.angle_alpha   90.00
_cell.angle_beta   90.00
_cell.angle_gamma   90.00
#
_symmetry.space_group_name_H-M   'P 1'
#
loop_
_entity.id
_entity.type
_entity.pdbx_description
1 polymer ?
#
loop_
_entity_poly.entity_id
_entity_poly.type
_entity_poly.pdbx_seq_one_letter_code
_entity_poly.pdbx_strand_id
1 'polypeptide(L)'
;MATRSARRAGAPPSGRFVLRLDTRLHDVLRRDALAAGVSLNDWCGRTLAAPGAGGLDDSGVVLAIRAWLGDDLEGVLLYGSFARGEHTTGSDIDLLAVVGPERPITRGLYREWEGRAAAWNGRAIDLHVVHLPTAGARVSGSWAEAAVCGIVLYDRSLAVSRRLIAIRERIAAGRLVRRMSQGQPYWIDEDADAQP
;
A
#
# COMPACT_ATOMS: atom_id res chain seq x y z
N MET A 1 3.86 25.54 -53.01
CA MET A 1 4.13 26.82 -52.34
C MET A 1 3.77 26.65 -50.86
N ALA A 2 4.79 26.70 -49.99
CA ALA A 2 4.74 26.34 -48.58
C ALA A 2 3.91 27.34 -47.74
N THR A 3 3.28 26.94 -46.64
CA THR A 3 3.96 27.04 -45.33
C THR A 3 3.33 26.09 -44.31
N ARG A 4 4.02 24.97 -44.05
CA ARG A 4 3.85 24.15 -42.84
C ARG A 4 4.37 24.95 -41.64
N SER A 5 3.53 25.07 -40.62
CA SER A 5 3.90 25.61 -39.30
C SER A 5 5.17 24.92 -38.78
N ALA A 6 6.24 25.68 -38.65
CA ALA A 6 7.49 25.22 -38.06
C ALA A 6 7.23 24.82 -36.60
N ARG A 7 7.49 23.54 -36.27
CA ARG A 7 7.66 23.12 -34.87
C ARG A 7 8.84 23.91 -34.31
N ARG A 8 8.58 24.76 -33.31
CA ARG A 8 9.61 25.26 -32.38
C ARG A 8 10.19 24.06 -31.63
N ALA A 9 11.28 23.49 -32.16
CA ALA A 9 12.18 22.67 -31.38
C ALA A 9 13.08 23.61 -30.55
N GLY A 10 13.03 23.53 -29.22
CA GLY A 10 14.04 24.18 -28.37
C GLY A 10 13.56 24.90 -27.11
N ALA A 11 12.25 24.98 -26.82
CA ALA A 11 11.82 25.42 -25.49
C ALA A 11 11.77 24.20 -24.56
N PRO A 12 12.33 24.25 -23.33
CA PRO A 12 12.07 23.22 -22.35
C PRO A 12 10.56 23.10 -22.16
N PRO A 13 10.02 21.87 -22.00
CA PRO A 13 8.60 21.69 -21.75
C PRO A 13 8.21 22.58 -20.56
N SER A 14 7.06 23.25 -20.66
CA SER A 14 6.62 24.28 -19.69
C SER A 14 6.47 23.77 -18.25
N GLY A 15 6.61 22.46 -18.03
CA GLY A 15 6.33 21.78 -16.77
C GLY A 15 4.85 21.77 -16.40
N ARG A 16 3.98 22.42 -17.18
CA ARG A 16 2.54 22.55 -16.91
C ARG A 16 1.77 21.56 -17.76
N PHE A 17 1.15 20.60 -17.12
CA PHE A 17 0.23 19.65 -17.73
C PHE A 17 -0.98 19.44 -16.81
N VAL A 18 -2.11 19.06 -17.39
CA VAL A 18 -3.33 18.77 -16.66
C VAL A 18 -3.46 17.25 -16.53
N LEU A 19 -3.49 16.76 -15.30
CA LEU A 19 -3.82 15.37 -15.02
C LEU A 19 -5.33 15.18 -15.02
N ARG A 20 -5.82 14.23 -15.81
CA ARG A 20 -7.19 13.75 -15.73
C ARG A 20 -7.23 12.64 -14.69
N LEU A 21 -7.91 12.91 -13.59
CA LEU A 21 -8.09 11.97 -12.49
C LEU A 21 -9.55 11.55 -12.43
N ASP A 22 -9.79 10.32 -11.97
CA ASP A 22 -11.12 9.91 -11.54
C ASP A 22 -11.65 10.85 -10.46
N THR A 23 -12.96 11.10 -10.44
CA THR A 23 -13.59 12.05 -9.53
C THR A 23 -13.36 11.67 -8.06
N ARG A 24 -13.41 10.37 -7.72
CA ARG A 24 -13.17 9.91 -6.33
C ARG A 24 -11.73 10.15 -5.92
N LEU A 25 -10.79 9.86 -6.82
CA LEU A 25 -9.38 10.13 -6.56
C LEU A 25 -9.12 11.63 -6.37
N HIS A 26 -9.71 12.46 -7.23
CA HIS A 26 -9.63 13.91 -7.10
C HIS A 26 -10.16 14.40 -5.75
N ASP A 27 -11.29 13.87 -5.29
CA ASP A 27 -11.90 14.25 -4.02
C ASP A 27 -11.07 13.80 -2.80
N VAL A 28 -10.44 12.62 -2.87
CA VAL A 28 -9.48 12.16 -1.85
C VAL A 28 -8.30 13.12 -1.78
N LEU A 29 -7.65 13.42 -2.91
CA LEU A 29 -6.49 14.32 -2.95
C LEU A 29 -6.84 15.74 -2.49
N ARG A 30 -8.04 16.23 -2.84
CA ARG A 30 -8.53 17.54 -2.40
C ARG A 30 -8.71 17.60 -0.89
N ARG A 31 -9.26 16.54 -0.27
CA ARG A 31 -9.45 16.48 1.18
C ARG A 31 -8.12 16.39 1.92
N ASP A 32 -7.17 15.60 1.42
CA ASP A 32 -5.82 15.55 1.99
C ASP A 32 -5.14 16.92 1.96
N ALA A 33 -5.20 17.60 0.80
CA ALA A 33 -4.60 18.92 0.64
C ALA A 33 -5.18 19.93 1.62
N LEU A 34 -6.51 19.90 1.82
CA LEU A 34 -7.20 20.71 2.82
C LEU A 34 -6.75 20.39 4.24
N ALA A 35 -6.67 19.10 4.60
CA ALA A 35 -6.22 18.66 5.93
C ALA A 35 -4.76 19.07 6.21
N ALA A 36 -3.91 19.07 5.18
CA ALA A 36 -2.53 19.50 5.25
C ALA A 36 -2.34 21.03 5.12
N GLY A 37 -3.41 21.79 4.89
CA GLY A 37 -3.35 23.25 4.74
C GLY A 37 -2.59 23.74 3.51
N VAL A 38 -2.53 22.94 2.43
CA VAL A 38 -1.80 23.27 1.20
C VAL A 38 -2.73 23.25 -0.02
N SER A 39 -2.30 23.84 -1.14
CA SER A 39 -3.05 23.75 -2.38
C SER A 39 -3.05 22.32 -2.94
N LEU A 40 -4.11 21.94 -3.66
CA LEU A 40 -4.17 20.62 -4.31
C LEU A 40 -2.98 20.39 -5.26
N ASN A 41 -2.56 21.41 -6.02
CA ASN A 41 -1.40 21.30 -6.90
C ASN A 41 -0.10 21.08 -6.12
N ASP A 42 0.11 21.79 -5.01
CA ASP A 42 1.31 21.58 -4.16
C ASP A 42 1.29 20.20 -3.50
N TRP A 43 0.12 19.75 -3.04
CA TRP A 43 -0.06 18.41 -2.50
C TRP A 43 0.26 17.33 -3.55
N CYS A 44 -0.31 17.44 -4.74
CA CYS A 44 -0.01 16.55 -5.86
C CYS A 44 1.47 16.60 -6.24
N GLY A 45 2.07 17.79 -6.32
CA GLY A 45 3.49 17.95 -6.61
C GLY A 45 4.38 17.26 -5.59
N ARG A 46 4.09 17.42 -4.28
CA ARG A 46 4.81 16.73 -3.21
C ARG A 46 4.59 15.22 -3.23
N THR A 47 3.36 14.77 -3.46
CA THR A 47 3.01 13.35 -3.54
C THR A 47 3.72 12.67 -4.72
N LEU A 48 3.81 13.35 -5.87
CA LEU A 48 4.52 12.86 -7.05
C LEU A 48 6.05 12.96 -6.92
N ALA A 49 6.56 13.87 -6.10
CA ALA A 49 8.00 14.09 -5.90
C ALA A 49 8.59 13.37 -4.67
N ALA A 50 7.77 12.71 -3.84
CA ALA A 50 8.22 12.03 -2.64
C ALA A 50 9.22 10.90 -2.97
N PRO A 51 10.45 10.92 -2.38
CA PRO A 51 11.42 9.86 -2.59
C PRO A 51 10.91 8.54 -1.99
N GLY A 52 10.80 7.53 -2.84
CA GLY A 52 10.07 6.27 -2.62
C GLY A 52 9.56 5.71 -3.96
N ALA A 53 9.25 6.59 -4.90
CA ALA A 53 9.00 6.28 -6.32
C ALA A 53 10.27 5.89 -7.14
N GLY A 54 11.33 5.49 -6.45
CA GLY A 54 12.64 5.18 -7.02
C GLY A 54 12.87 3.68 -7.11
N GLY A 55 12.11 2.98 -7.95
CA GLY A 55 12.32 1.58 -8.26
C GLY A 55 11.06 0.82 -8.68
N LEU A 56 9.89 1.30 -8.26
CA LEU A 56 8.59 0.76 -8.62
C LEU A 56 7.60 1.92 -8.74
N ASP A 57 6.66 1.82 -9.68
CA ASP A 57 5.54 2.74 -9.89
C ASP A 57 4.50 2.65 -8.72
N ASP A 58 4.98 2.70 -7.48
CA ASP A 58 4.25 2.45 -6.21
C ASP A 58 3.05 3.39 -6.05
N SER A 59 3.16 4.60 -6.62
CA SER A 59 2.14 5.63 -6.50
C SER A 59 0.83 5.25 -7.16
N GLY A 60 0.84 4.55 -8.30
CA GLY A 60 -0.37 4.21 -9.06
C GLY A 60 -1.30 3.25 -8.31
N VAL A 61 -0.73 2.16 -7.76
CA VAL A 61 -1.52 1.16 -7.03
C VAL A 61 -2.06 1.70 -5.71
N VAL A 62 -1.25 2.46 -4.96
CA VAL A 62 -1.69 3.13 -3.75
C VAL A 62 -2.84 4.09 -4.06
N LEU A 63 -2.72 4.92 -5.10
CA LEU A 63 -3.79 5.84 -5.49
C LEU A 63 -5.08 5.11 -5.90
N ALA A 64 -4.97 3.97 -6.59
CA ALA A 64 -6.14 3.15 -6.94
C ALA A 64 -6.84 2.58 -5.70
N ILE A 65 -6.07 2.06 -4.74
CA ILE A 65 -6.60 1.56 -3.46
C ILE A 65 -7.23 2.70 -2.65
N ARG A 66 -6.62 3.89 -2.64
CA ARG A 66 -7.15 5.09 -1.98
C ARG A 66 -8.46 5.56 -2.62
N ALA A 67 -8.54 5.60 -3.95
CA ALA A 67 -9.76 5.98 -4.66
C ALA A 67 -10.91 4.97 -4.41
N TRP A 68 -10.56 3.70 -4.16
CA TRP A 68 -11.51 2.65 -3.88
C TRP A 68 -12.01 2.67 -2.43
N LEU A 69 -11.11 2.66 -1.45
CA LEU A 69 -11.44 2.53 -0.03
C LEU A 69 -11.66 3.89 0.67
N GLY A 70 -11.21 4.99 0.08
CA GLY A 70 -11.44 6.34 0.58
C GLY A 70 -10.98 6.50 2.02
N ASP A 71 -11.87 7.02 2.86
CA ASP A 71 -11.60 7.31 4.27
C ASP A 71 -11.49 6.06 5.14
N ASP A 72 -11.85 4.88 4.64
CA ASP A 72 -11.69 3.65 5.42
C ASP A 72 -10.25 3.12 5.39
N LEU A 73 -9.39 3.59 4.48
CA LEU A 73 -8.02 3.10 4.32
C LEU A 73 -7.03 3.73 5.32
N GLU A 74 -6.49 2.93 6.22
CA GLU A 74 -5.45 3.33 7.18
C GLU A 74 -4.03 3.16 6.64
N GLY A 75 -3.80 2.18 5.76
CA GLY A 75 -2.46 1.95 5.20
C GLY A 75 -2.42 0.91 4.08
N VAL A 76 -1.31 0.91 3.35
CA VAL A 76 -1.00 -0.10 2.33
C VAL A 76 0.41 -0.60 2.56
N LEU A 77 0.58 -1.92 2.58
CA LEU A 77 1.88 -2.57 2.69
C LEU A 77 2.11 -3.49 1.51
N LEU A 78 3.32 -3.47 0.97
CA LEU A 78 3.87 -4.53 0.13
C LEU A 78 4.52 -5.58 1.03
N TYR A 79 4.25 -6.85 0.82
CA TYR A 79 4.89 -7.94 1.54
C TYR A 79 5.24 -9.09 0.59
N GLY A 80 5.61 -10.26 1.14
CA GLY A 80 5.87 -11.43 0.32
C GLY A 80 7.20 -11.37 -0.45
N SER A 81 7.24 -12.11 -1.56
CA SER A 81 8.47 -12.34 -2.34
C SER A 81 9.06 -11.05 -2.93
N PHE A 82 8.20 -10.09 -3.30
CA PHE A 82 8.61 -8.78 -3.78
C PHE A 82 9.35 -7.99 -2.70
N ALA A 83 8.77 -7.90 -1.50
CA ALA A 83 9.36 -7.16 -0.40
C ALA A 83 10.68 -7.80 0.07
N ARG A 84 10.85 -9.12 -0.10
CA ARG A 84 12.10 -9.84 0.20
C ARG A 84 13.15 -9.81 -0.93
N GLY A 85 12.81 -9.32 -2.12
CA GLY A 85 13.69 -9.39 -3.28
C GLY A 85 13.87 -10.80 -3.86
N GLU A 86 12.99 -11.74 -3.51
CA GLU A 86 12.99 -13.15 -3.93
C GLU A 86 12.00 -13.42 -5.07
N HIS A 87 11.40 -12.37 -5.63
CA HIS A 87 10.39 -12.49 -6.66
C HIS A 87 10.96 -13.05 -7.97
N THR A 88 10.15 -13.83 -8.68
CA THR A 88 10.47 -14.38 -10.00
C THR A 88 9.67 -13.66 -11.07
N THR A 89 9.91 -13.96 -12.36
CA THR A 89 9.12 -13.41 -13.47
C THR A 89 7.64 -13.76 -13.40
N GLY A 90 7.28 -14.86 -12.73
CA GLY A 90 5.89 -15.30 -12.55
C GLY A 90 5.24 -14.87 -11.23
N SER A 91 5.99 -14.25 -10.31
CA SER A 91 5.46 -13.83 -9.02
C SER A 91 4.41 -12.71 -9.17
N ASP A 92 3.31 -12.87 -8.46
CA ASP A 92 2.33 -11.85 -8.14
C ASP A 92 2.88 -10.87 -7.10
N ILE A 93 2.17 -9.75 -6.95
CA ILE A 93 2.51 -8.71 -6.00
C ILE A 93 1.55 -8.78 -4.81
N ASP A 94 2.06 -9.22 -3.67
CA ASP A 94 1.31 -9.35 -2.43
C ASP A 94 1.14 -7.99 -1.73
N LEU A 95 -0.10 -7.52 -1.59
CA LEU A 95 -0.43 -6.28 -0.90
C LEU A 95 -1.37 -6.52 0.29
N LEU A 96 -1.13 -5.80 1.39
CA LEU A 96 -2.09 -5.63 2.48
C LEU A 96 -2.71 -4.23 2.40
N ALA A 97 -4.03 -4.14 2.23
CA ALA A 97 -4.79 -2.92 2.44
C ALA A 97 -5.37 -2.93 3.85
N VAL A 98 -4.89 -2.03 4.71
CA VAL A 98 -5.34 -1.93 6.10
C VAL A 98 -6.51 -0.97 6.17
N VAL A 99 -7.64 -1.44 6.67
CA VAL A 99 -8.86 -0.63 6.86
C VAL A 99 -9.19 -0.42 8.33
N GLY A 100 -9.93 0.65 8.62
CA GLY A 100 -10.46 0.94 9.95
C GLY A 100 -11.39 -0.17 10.47
N PRO A 101 -11.54 -0.30 11.80
CA PRO A 101 -12.27 -1.42 12.43
C PRO A 101 -13.75 -1.48 12.04
N GLU A 102 -14.35 -0.34 11.72
CA GLU A 102 -15.77 -0.24 11.34
C GLU A 102 -16.05 -0.75 9.92
N ARG A 103 -15.02 -0.89 9.07
CA ARG A 103 -15.19 -1.34 7.69
C ARG A 103 -15.37 -2.86 7.64
N PRO A 104 -16.54 -3.39 7.21
CA PRO A 104 -16.74 -4.83 7.11
C PRO A 104 -15.92 -5.39 5.94
N ILE A 105 -15.11 -6.42 6.22
CA ILE A 105 -14.37 -7.15 5.18
C ILE A 105 -15.29 -8.25 4.65
N THR A 106 -15.80 -8.07 3.43
CA THR A 106 -16.75 -8.99 2.80
C THR A 106 -16.23 -9.48 1.45
N ARG A 107 -16.76 -10.60 0.95
CA ARG A 107 -16.43 -11.07 -0.41
C ARG A 107 -16.80 -10.06 -1.51
N GLY A 108 -17.81 -9.22 -1.28
CA GLY A 108 -18.19 -8.16 -2.22
C GLY A 108 -17.08 -7.12 -2.41
N LEU A 109 -16.31 -6.86 -1.34
CA LEU A 109 -15.16 -5.97 -1.37
C LEU A 109 -14.08 -6.47 -2.35
N TYR A 110 -13.77 -7.76 -2.34
CA TYR A 110 -12.77 -8.32 -3.27
C TYR A 110 -13.24 -8.28 -4.73
N ARG A 111 -14.52 -8.57 -5.00
CA ARG A 111 -15.11 -8.45 -6.35
C ARG A 111 -15.06 -7.01 -6.88
N GLU A 112 -15.25 -6.06 -5.99
CA GLU A 112 -15.10 -4.64 -6.28
C GLU A 112 -13.66 -4.28 -6.70
N TRP A 113 -12.66 -4.88 -6.07
CA TRP A 113 -11.25 -4.65 -6.42
C TRP A 113 -10.88 -5.26 -7.77
N GLU A 114 -11.31 -6.50 -8.05
CA GLU A 114 -11.02 -7.22 -9.31
C GLU A 114 -11.37 -6.39 -10.56
N GLY A 115 -12.41 -5.56 -10.49
CA GLY A 115 -12.82 -4.68 -11.60
C GLY A 115 -12.02 -3.39 -11.77
N ARG A 116 -11.06 -3.07 -10.88
CA ARG A 116 -10.40 -1.75 -10.82
C ARG A 116 -8.94 -1.74 -11.23
N ALA A 117 -8.13 -2.68 -10.74
CA ALA A 117 -6.71 -2.75 -11.06
C ALA A 117 -6.23 -4.20 -10.99
N ALA A 118 -6.26 -4.88 -12.12
CA ALA A 118 -5.86 -6.29 -12.21
C ALA A 118 -4.33 -6.48 -12.20
N ALA A 119 -3.56 -5.43 -12.51
CA ALA A 119 -2.12 -5.56 -12.62
C ALA A 119 -1.35 -4.28 -12.28
N TRP A 120 -0.15 -4.47 -11.72
CA TRP A 120 0.85 -3.44 -11.48
C TRP A 120 2.17 -3.85 -12.13
N ASN A 121 2.75 -2.98 -12.97
CA ASN A 121 3.90 -3.30 -13.83
C ASN A 121 3.72 -4.59 -14.66
N GLY A 122 2.49 -4.84 -15.13
CA GLY A 122 2.15 -6.03 -15.92
C GLY A 122 2.01 -7.32 -15.12
N ARG A 123 2.03 -7.25 -13.78
CA ARG A 123 1.91 -8.41 -12.88
C ARG A 123 0.62 -8.37 -12.08
N ALA A 124 0.04 -9.53 -11.84
CA ALA A 124 -1.15 -9.66 -11.00
C ALA A 124 -0.88 -9.14 -9.58
N ILE A 125 -1.88 -8.50 -8.98
CA ILE A 125 -1.85 -8.05 -7.60
C ILE A 125 -2.69 -9.03 -6.78
N ASP A 126 -2.09 -9.65 -5.77
CA ASP A 126 -2.83 -10.35 -4.74
C ASP A 126 -3.08 -9.39 -3.57
N LEU A 127 -4.30 -8.85 -3.49
CA LEU A 127 -4.66 -7.84 -2.50
C LEU A 127 -5.47 -8.47 -1.36
N HIS A 128 -4.92 -8.40 -0.16
CA HIS A 128 -5.61 -8.79 1.06
C HIS A 128 -6.04 -7.56 1.85
N VAL A 129 -7.36 -7.39 2.04
CA VAL A 129 -7.90 -6.38 2.95
C VAL A 129 -7.87 -6.93 4.38
N VAL A 130 -7.31 -6.17 5.32
CA VAL A 130 -7.16 -6.57 6.73
C VAL A 130 -7.49 -5.41 7.66
N HIS A 131 -7.89 -5.73 8.89
CA HIS A 131 -7.94 -4.74 9.97
C HIS A 131 -6.58 -4.55 10.62
N LEU A 132 -6.38 -3.38 11.22
CA LEU A 132 -5.25 -3.15 12.11
C LEU A 132 -5.42 -4.02 13.37
N PRO A 133 -4.44 -4.86 13.75
CA PRO A 133 -4.53 -5.68 14.94
C PRO A 133 -4.68 -4.82 16.20
N THR A 134 -5.56 -5.22 17.11
CA THR A 134 -5.70 -4.59 18.42
C THR A 134 -4.40 -4.73 19.24
N ALA A 135 -4.09 -3.75 20.09
CA ALA A 135 -2.92 -3.83 20.99
C ALA A 135 -2.97 -5.08 21.86
N GLY A 136 -1.87 -5.84 21.91
CA GLY A 136 -1.76 -7.07 22.69
C GLY A 136 -2.54 -8.28 22.16
N ALA A 137 -3.36 -8.13 21.12
CA ALA A 137 -4.10 -9.26 20.53
C ALA A 137 -3.15 -10.23 19.81
N ARG A 138 -3.67 -11.45 19.55
CA ARG A 138 -3.01 -12.43 18.69
C ARG A 138 -2.74 -11.83 17.33
N VAL A 139 -1.51 -11.97 16.85
CA VAL A 139 -1.08 -11.46 15.54
C VAL A 139 -1.22 -12.56 14.50
N SER A 140 -1.84 -12.27 13.36
CA SER A 140 -1.92 -13.23 12.27
C SER A 140 -0.56 -13.40 11.58
N GLY A 141 -0.36 -14.54 10.93
CA GLY A 141 0.87 -14.81 10.17
C GLY A 141 1.18 -13.73 9.14
N SER A 142 0.17 -13.18 8.45
CA SER A 142 0.37 -12.09 7.46
C SER A 142 0.94 -10.82 8.10
N TRP A 143 0.48 -10.44 9.30
CA TRP A 143 1.01 -9.29 10.03
C TRP A 143 2.42 -9.55 10.57
N ALA A 144 2.72 -10.79 10.97
CA ALA A 144 4.05 -11.18 11.38
C ALA A 144 5.05 -11.16 10.20
N GLU A 145 4.68 -11.70 9.04
CA GLU A 145 5.49 -11.63 7.82
C GLU A 145 5.68 -10.18 7.35
N ALA A 146 4.62 -9.37 7.36
CA ALA A 146 4.71 -7.94 7.04
C ALA A 146 5.60 -7.18 8.05
N ALA A 147 5.62 -7.58 9.32
CA ALA A 147 6.55 -6.99 10.28
C ALA A 147 8.01 -7.33 9.94
N VAL A 148 8.31 -8.53 9.45
CA VAL A 148 9.69 -8.92 9.09
C VAL A 148 10.16 -8.23 7.81
N CYS A 149 9.37 -8.30 6.74
CA CYS A 149 9.83 -7.94 5.40
C CYS A 149 8.97 -6.87 4.71
N GLY A 150 7.84 -6.48 5.30
CA GLY A 150 6.91 -5.58 4.66
C GLY A 150 7.47 -4.18 4.44
N ILE A 151 7.14 -3.60 3.30
CA ILE A 151 7.42 -2.22 2.92
C ILE A 151 6.12 -1.44 3.02
N VAL A 152 6.10 -0.39 3.84
CA VAL A 152 4.93 0.48 3.97
C VAL A 152 4.89 1.42 2.77
N LEU A 153 3.87 1.27 1.92
CA LEU A 153 3.64 2.12 0.75
C LEU A 153 2.76 3.33 1.09
N TYR A 154 1.86 3.18 2.06
CA TYR A 154 0.98 4.24 2.57
C TYR A 154 0.66 4.01 4.04
N ASP A 155 0.64 5.09 4.82
CA ASP A 155 0.23 5.08 6.21
C ASP A 155 -0.39 6.44 6.57
N ARG A 156 -1.70 6.45 6.81
CA ARG A 156 -2.44 7.69 7.02
C ARG A 156 -2.02 8.41 8.30
N SER A 157 -1.83 7.65 9.38
CA SER A 157 -1.74 8.18 10.74
C SER A 157 -0.50 7.68 11.51
N LEU A 158 0.39 6.96 10.83
CA LEU A 158 1.49 6.19 11.40
C LEU A 158 1.04 5.01 12.26
N ALA A 159 -0.26 4.67 12.24
CA ALA A 159 -0.81 3.58 13.04
C ALA A 159 -0.29 2.21 12.57
N VAL A 160 -0.17 2.01 11.25
CA VAL A 160 0.40 0.79 10.67
C VAL A 160 1.87 0.66 11.06
N SER A 161 2.64 1.72 10.88
CA SER A 161 4.07 1.75 11.19
C SER A 161 4.34 1.46 12.68
N ARG A 162 3.60 2.11 13.59
CA ARG A 162 3.69 1.84 15.04
C ARG A 162 3.32 0.40 15.38
N ARG A 163 2.29 -0.14 14.70
CA ARG A 163 1.87 -1.52 14.90
C ARG A 163 2.94 -2.52 14.47
N LEU A 164 3.58 -2.31 13.32
CA LEU A 164 4.69 -3.15 12.88
C LEU A 164 5.86 -3.11 13.87
N ILE A 165 6.19 -1.95 14.42
CA ILE A 165 7.23 -1.81 15.47
C ILE A 165 6.88 -2.68 16.68
N ALA A 166 5.64 -2.57 17.21
CA ALA A 166 5.21 -3.37 18.35
C ALA A 166 5.24 -4.89 18.05
N ILE A 167 4.93 -5.30 16.82
CA ILE A 167 5.04 -6.71 16.41
C ILE A 167 6.52 -7.14 16.35
N ARG A 168 7.41 -6.31 15.79
CA ARG A 168 8.86 -6.57 15.77
C ARG A 168 9.44 -6.71 17.17
N GLU A 169 8.98 -5.92 18.13
CA GLU A 169 9.38 -6.04 19.54
C GLU A 169 8.98 -7.40 20.13
N ARG A 170 7.78 -7.91 19.79
CA ARG A 170 7.34 -9.25 20.22
C ARG A 170 8.18 -10.36 19.57
N ILE A 171 8.54 -10.21 18.30
CA ILE A 171 9.44 -11.14 17.60
C ILE A 171 10.82 -11.14 18.26
N ALA A 172 11.40 -9.95 18.49
CA ALA A 172 12.71 -9.81 19.12
C ALA A 172 12.75 -10.35 20.56
N ALA A 173 11.63 -10.26 21.28
CA ALA A 173 11.48 -10.81 22.62
C ALA A 173 11.20 -12.33 22.64
N GLY A 174 11.13 -13.00 21.48
CA GLY A 174 10.83 -14.43 21.38
C GLY A 174 9.37 -14.80 21.64
N ARG A 175 8.47 -13.83 21.82
CA ARG A 175 7.04 -14.10 22.08
C ARG A 175 6.27 -14.43 20.80
N LEU A 176 6.78 -13.97 19.65
CA LEU A 176 6.25 -14.32 18.34
C LEU A 176 7.34 -15.00 17.52
N VAL A 177 7.17 -16.30 17.25
CA VAL A 177 8.26 -17.12 16.72
C VAL A 177 7.90 -17.74 15.38
N ARG A 178 8.77 -17.53 14.40
CA ARG A 178 8.68 -18.17 13.09
C ARG A 178 9.19 -19.60 13.17
N ARG A 179 8.40 -20.55 12.67
CA ARG A 179 8.72 -21.96 12.56
C ARG A 179 8.50 -22.43 11.12
N MET A 180 9.01 -23.62 10.81
CA MET A 180 8.84 -24.26 9.50
C MET A 180 8.06 -25.56 9.67
N SER A 181 7.07 -25.80 8.83
CA SER A 181 6.37 -27.08 8.71
C SER A 181 6.23 -27.44 7.24
N GLN A 182 6.70 -28.63 6.85
CA GLN A 182 6.68 -29.09 5.46
C GLN A 182 7.24 -28.06 4.45
N GLY A 183 8.27 -27.31 4.84
CA GLY A 183 8.88 -26.27 4.00
C GLY A 183 8.13 -24.94 3.96
N GLN A 184 7.00 -24.81 4.64
CA GLN A 184 6.21 -23.58 4.74
C GLN A 184 6.44 -22.88 6.08
N PRO A 185 6.67 -21.56 6.10
CA PRO A 185 6.78 -20.81 7.34
C PRO A 185 5.41 -20.66 8.01
N TYR A 186 5.39 -20.74 9.34
CA TYR A 186 4.23 -20.38 10.15
C TYR A 186 4.68 -19.67 11.43
N TRP A 187 3.77 -18.93 12.05
CA TRP A 187 4.06 -18.12 13.24
C TRP A 187 3.32 -18.67 14.45
N ILE A 188 4.03 -18.78 15.56
CA ILE A 188 3.51 -19.16 16.88
C ILE A 188 3.53 -17.92 17.77
N ASP A 189 2.48 -17.74 18.55
CA ASP A 189 2.35 -16.69 19.54
C ASP A 189 2.41 -17.35 20.92
N GLU A 190 3.60 -17.37 21.55
CA GLU A 190 3.86 -18.16 22.77
C GLU A 190 3.02 -17.68 23.96
N ASP A 191 2.60 -16.41 23.98
CA ASP A 191 1.73 -15.86 25.01
C ASP A 191 0.27 -16.32 24.86
N ALA A 192 -0.17 -16.67 23.64
CA ALA A 192 -1.55 -17.03 23.34
C ALA A 192 -1.81 -18.55 23.44
N ASP A 193 -0.80 -19.37 23.13
CA ASP A 193 -0.89 -20.83 23.23
C ASP A 193 -0.71 -21.33 24.69
N ALA A 194 -0.49 -20.43 25.65
CA ALA A 194 -0.38 -20.72 27.08
C ALA A 194 -1.74 -20.68 27.83
N GLN A 195 -2.86 -20.43 27.15
CA GLN A 195 -4.20 -20.55 27.76
C GLN A 195 -4.77 -21.97 27.58
N PRO A 196 -5.04 -22.71 28.68
CA PRO A 196 -5.54 -24.08 28.66
C PRO A 196 -7.00 -24.20 28.19
#